data_AF-X0W0Y1-F1
#
_entry.id   AF-X0W0Y1-F1
#
_cell.length_a   1.000
_cell.length_b   1.000
_cell.length_c   1.000
_cell.angle_alpha   90.00
_cell.angle_beta   90.00
_cell.angle_gamma   90.00
#
_symmetry.space_group_name_H-M   'P 1'
#
loop_
_entity.id
_entity.type
_entity.pdbx_description
1 polymer ?
#
loop_
_entity_poly.entity_id
_entity_poly.type
_entity_poly.pdbx_seq_one_letter_code
_entity_poly.pdbx_strand_id
1 'polypeptide(L)'
;IVLAEIDAGTAEEQFLRLAQAHLLNVTEAYWQLYLMRATLLQKRRLYDQGEQIHARLESRKDIDALATQILQAKAAVAKRWAAIFRAETNVKNVQSRIRSLVNDPQLGMLSGLELVPHERPAAECVEICMRDSLTTALMKRPEIEQAIDKICAAKVGLGVSRNNLLPALDLVLETYVSGLEGRSDIGQAMANQFGQGEPSYTVGLTLDLPLNNRAAKARYRQRQLELQKMIHEFATTVETIWAEVEVSVREVQTSYREMS
;
A
#
# COMPACT_ATOMS: atom_id res chain seq x y z
N ILE A 1 -17.95 2.50 20.54
CA ILE A 1 -18.78 2.11 19.37
C ILE A 1 -18.37 2.93 18.16
N VAL A 2 -18.58 4.26 18.13
CA VAL A 2 -18.21 5.12 16.98
C VAL A 2 -16.73 5.01 16.56
N LEU A 3 -15.76 4.99 17.49
CA LEU A 3 -14.34 4.83 17.12
C LEU A 3 -14.03 3.46 16.49
N ALA A 4 -14.66 2.39 16.99
CA ALA A 4 -14.45 1.04 16.45
C ALA A 4 -15.05 0.89 15.03
N GLU A 5 -16.10 1.65 14.71
CA GLU A 5 -16.69 1.71 13.37
C GLU A 5 -15.79 2.47 12.40
N ILE A 6 -15.19 3.59 12.83
CA ILE A 6 -14.18 4.33 12.04
C ILE A 6 -12.94 3.45 11.81
N ASP A 7 -12.44 2.76 12.84
CA ASP A 7 -11.29 1.88 12.71
C ASP A 7 -11.55 0.73 11.71
N ALA A 8 -12.78 0.21 11.67
CA ALA A 8 -13.19 -0.80 10.69
C ALA A 8 -13.23 -0.25 9.26
N GLY A 9 -13.80 0.95 9.06
CA GLY A 9 -13.82 1.63 7.75
C GLY A 9 -12.41 1.92 7.23
N THR A 10 -11.55 2.49 8.09
CA THR A 10 -10.14 2.75 7.74
C THR A 10 -9.39 1.47 7.35
N ALA A 11 -9.68 0.33 7.97
CA ALA A 11 -9.06 -0.95 7.61
C ALA A 11 -9.50 -1.44 6.21
N GLU A 12 -10.76 -1.24 5.84
CA GLU A 12 -11.28 -1.55 4.51
C GLU A 12 -10.63 -0.68 3.43
N GLU A 13 -10.52 0.63 3.67
CA GLU A 13 -9.86 1.57 2.75
C GLU A 13 -8.36 1.25 2.56
N GLN A 14 -7.68 0.84 3.64
CA GLN A 14 -6.30 0.37 3.58
C GLN A 14 -6.18 -0.90 2.74
N PHE A 15 -7.09 -1.85 2.90
CA PHE A 15 -7.11 -3.06 2.07
C PHE A 15 -7.31 -2.73 0.59
N LEU A 16 -8.26 -1.86 0.25
CA LEU A 16 -8.49 -1.44 -1.14
C LEU A 16 -7.26 -0.78 -1.74
N ARG A 17 -6.60 0.11 -1.00
CA ARG A 17 -5.35 0.76 -1.43
C ARG A 17 -4.24 -0.26 -1.69
N LEU A 18 -4.06 -1.23 -0.79
CA LEU A 18 -3.06 -2.29 -0.94
C LEU A 18 -3.37 -3.20 -2.13
N ALA A 19 -4.64 -3.55 -2.33
CA ALA A 19 -5.07 -4.36 -3.47
C ALA A 19 -4.84 -3.63 -4.81
N GLN A 20 -5.21 -2.35 -4.90
CA GLN A 20 -4.96 -1.52 -6.08
C GLN A 20 -3.46 -1.39 -6.37
N ALA A 21 -2.64 -1.09 -5.35
CA ALA A 21 -1.19 -1.02 -5.49
C ALA A 21 -0.58 -2.37 -5.92
N HIS A 22 -1.10 -3.48 -5.41
CA HIS A 22 -0.65 -4.80 -5.80
C HIS A 22 -0.98 -5.11 -7.27
N LEU A 23 -2.22 -4.83 -7.71
CA LEU A 23 -2.63 -5.00 -9.11
C LEU A 23 -1.79 -4.14 -10.05
N LEU A 24 -1.50 -2.89 -9.68
CA LEU A 24 -0.63 -2.01 -10.44
C LEU A 24 0.79 -2.61 -10.57
N ASN A 25 1.38 -3.06 -9.47
CA ASN A 25 2.71 -3.68 -9.46
C ASN A 25 2.78 -4.94 -10.36
N VAL A 26 1.74 -5.77 -10.34
CA VAL A 26 1.64 -6.96 -11.22
C VAL A 26 1.56 -6.53 -12.68
N THR A 27 0.74 -5.53 -12.99
CA THR A 27 0.55 -5.00 -14.34
C THR A 27 1.82 -4.37 -14.89
N GLU A 28 2.52 -3.56 -14.09
CA GLU A 28 3.83 -2.99 -14.45
C GLU A 28 4.86 -4.08 -14.70
N ALA A 29 4.93 -5.11 -13.83
CA ALA A 29 5.86 -6.21 -14.03
C ALA A 29 5.58 -7.00 -15.32
N TYR A 30 4.30 -7.18 -15.67
CA TYR A 30 3.89 -7.79 -16.94
C TYR A 30 4.38 -6.98 -18.15
N TRP A 31 4.12 -5.67 -18.19
CA TRP A 31 4.59 -4.82 -19.30
C TRP A 31 6.12 -4.66 -19.30
N GLN A 32 6.77 -4.68 -18.14
CA GLN A 32 8.22 -4.71 -18.04
C GLN A 32 8.79 -6.00 -18.66
N LEU A 33 8.14 -7.15 -18.47
CA LEU A 33 8.56 -8.41 -19.12
C LEU A 33 8.45 -8.29 -20.63
N TYR A 34 7.35 -7.71 -21.14
CA TYR A 34 7.20 -7.44 -22.57
C TYR A 34 8.35 -6.59 -23.11
N LEU A 35 8.66 -5.47 -22.46
CA LEU A 35 9.74 -4.56 -22.85
C LEU A 35 11.11 -5.27 -22.83
N MET A 36 11.41 -6.05 -21.79
CA MET A 36 12.69 -6.76 -21.69
C MET A 36 12.85 -7.82 -22.78
N ARG A 37 11.77 -8.53 -23.13
CA ARG A 37 11.78 -9.49 -24.24
C ARG A 37 11.95 -8.81 -25.59
N ALA A 38 11.24 -7.71 -25.83
CA ALA A 38 11.40 -6.91 -27.05
C ALA A 38 12.85 -6.39 -27.20
N THR A 39 13.43 -5.92 -26.09
CA THR A 39 14.83 -5.48 -26.03
C THR A 39 15.78 -6.62 -26.36
N LEU A 40 15.60 -7.81 -25.78
CA LEU A 40 16.42 -8.98 -26.07
C LEU A 40 16.37 -9.34 -27.57
N LEU A 41 15.18 -9.35 -28.18
CA LEU A 41 15.02 -9.61 -29.61
C LEU A 41 15.74 -8.55 -30.46
N GLN A 42 15.64 -7.28 -30.11
CA GLN A 42 16.35 -6.20 -30.79
C GLN A 42 17.88 -6.37 -30.69
N LYS A 43 18.41 -6.71 -29.50
CA LYS A 43 19.85 -6.93 -29.30
C LYS A 43 20.37 -8.13 -30.11
N ARG A 44 19.61 -9.22 -30.19
CA ARG A 44 19.95 -10.38 -31.03
C ARG A 44 20.02 -10.00 -32.51
N ARG A 45 19.00 -9.32 -33.04
CA ARG A 45 19.01 -8.83 -34.44
C ARG A 45 20.21 -7.91 -34.73
N LEU A 46 20.53 -6.99 -33.81
CA LEU A 46 21.68 -6.11 -33.96
C LEU A 46 23.02 -6.86 -33.91
N TYR A 47 23.12 -7.93 -33.11
CA TYR A 47 24.29 -8.80 -33.10
C TYR A 47 24.43 -9.52 -34.45
N ASP A 48 23.37 -10.15 -34.95
CA ASP A 48 23.37 -10.88 -36.22
C ASP A 48 23.77 -9.97 -37.40
N GLN A 49 23.21 -8.75 -37.45
CA GLN A 49 23.60 -7.73 -38.44
C GLN A 49 25.06 -7.30 -38.28
N GLY A 50 25.56 -7.20 -37.04
CA GLY A 50 26.95 -6.87 -36.75
C GLY A 50 27.92 -7.94 -37.24
N GLU A 51 27.57 -9.21 -37.02
CA GLU A 51 28.34 -10.36 -37.50
C GLU A 51 28.42 -10.39 -39.02
N GLN A 52 27.31 -10.12 -39.72
CA GLN A 52 27.30 -10.03 -41.19
C GLN A 52 28.21 -8.91 -41.71
N ILE A 53 28.23 -7.75 -41.05
CA ILE A 53 29.11 -6.63 -41.40
C ILE A 53 30.58 -7.01 -41.17
N HIS A 54 30.89 -7.59 -40.02
CA HIS A 54 32.23 -8.04 -39.69
C HIS A 54 32.74 -9.09 -40.69
N ALA A 55 31.92 -10.10 -41.01
CA ALA A 55 32.26 -11.13 -42.00
C ALA A 55 32.52 -10.53 -43.39
N ARG A 56 31.72 -9.55 -43.81
CA ARG A 56 31.94 -8.85 -45.08
C ARG A 56 33.25 -8.05 -45.09
N LEU A 57 33.60 -7.38 -44.00
CA LEU A 57 34.88 -6.66 -43.88
C LEU A 57 36.07 -7.61 -43.88
N GLU A 58 35.99 -8.73 -43.15
CA GLU A 58 37.03 -9.77 -43.16
C GLU A 58 37.25 -10.34 -44.57
N SER A 59 36.18 -10.60 -45.34
CA SER A 59 36.30 -11.08 -46.73
C SER A 59 36.99 -10.10 -47.68
N ARG A 60 37.04 -8.82 -47.32
CA ARG A 60 37.62 -7.72 -48.11
C ARG A 60 38.97 -7.23 -47.59
N LYS A 61 39.54 -7.93 -46.60
CA LYS A 61 40.79 -7.57 -45.92
C LYS A 61 41.97 -7.38 -46.88
N ASP A 62 42.06 -8.23 -47.90
CA ASP A 62 43.16 -8.19 -48.88
C ASP A 62 42.84 -7.32 -50.12
N ILE A 63 41.69 -6.63 -50.11
CA ILE A 63 41.20 -5.81 -51.23
C ILE A 63 41.21 -4.33 -50.84
N ASP A 64 40.36 -3.94 -49.89
CA ASP A 64 40.12 -2.53 -49.55
C ASP A 64 39.68 -2.29 -48.09
N ALA A 65 39.45 -3.33 -47.29
CA ALA A 65 39.05 -3.16 -45.89
C ALA A 65 40.27 -2.90 -44.98
N LEU A 66 40.21 -1.82 -44.19
CA LEU A 66 41.29 -1.47 -43.28
C LEU A 66 41.29 -2.38 -42.05
N ALA A 67 42.48 -2.78 -41.57
CA ALA A 67 42.61 -3.59 -40.36
C ALA A 67 41.96 -2.94 -39.12
N THR A 68 41.97 -1.61 -39.04
CA THR A 68 41.29 -0.84 -37.98
C THR A 68 39.77 -0.99 -38.05
N GLN A 69 39.17 -1.00 -39.25
CA GLN A 69 37.73 -1.19 -39.44
C GLN A 69 37.31 -2.61 -39.04
N ILE A 70 38.10 -3.61 -39.41
CA ILE A 70 37.87 -5.01 -39.01
C ILE A 70 37.92 -5.13 -37.48
N LEU A 71 38.96 -4.56 -36.84
CA LEU A 71 39.10 -4.61 -35.39
C LEU A 71 37.95 -3.88 -34.66
N GLN A 72 37.50 -2.73 -35.18
CA GLN A 72 36.34 -2.00 -34.66
C GLN A 72 35.05 -2.81 -34.79
N ALA A 73 34.84 -3.45 -35.95
CA ALA A 73 33.68 -4.31 -36.17
C ALA A 73 33.68 -5.52 -35.22
N LYS A 74 34.83 -6.19 -35.06
CA LYS A 74 35.00 -7.29 -34.10
C LYS A 74 34.72 -6.85 -32.66
N ALA A 75 35.23 -5.69 -32.25
CA ALA A 75 34.96 -5.12 -30.93
C ALA A 75 33.47 -4.79 -30.74
N ALA A 76 32.80 -4.27 -31.76
CA ALA A 76 31.37 -3.97 -31.72
C ALA A 76 30.52 -5.24 -31.61
N VAL A 77 30.84 -6.30 -32.35
CA VAL A 77 30.21 -7.62 -32.23
C VAL A 77 30.38 -8.17 -30.81
N ALA A 78 31.60 -8.20 -30.28
CA ALA A 78 31.88 -8.70 -28.93
C ALA A 78 31.10 -7.93 -27.86
N LYS A 79 30.98 -6.60 -28.01
CA LYS A 79 30.16 -5.75 -27.14
C LYS A 79 28.67 -6.09 -27.23
N ARG A 80 28.15 -6.36 -28.43
CA ARG A 80 26.74 -6.77 -28.65
C ARG A 80 26.46 -8.14 -28.05
N TRP A 81 27.39 -9.08 -28.21
CA TRP A 81 27.32 -10.41 -27.60
C TRP A 81 27.22 -10.33 -26.06
N ALA A 82 28.09 -9.54 -25.43
CA ALA A 82 28.00 -9.28 -23.98
C ALA A 82 26.66 -8.62 -23.57
N ALA A 83 26.11 -7.74 -24.42
CA ALA A 83 24.82 -7.10 -24.16
C ALA A 83 23.62 -8.07 -24.24
N ILE A 84 23.71 -9.14 -25.05
CA ILE A 84 22.66 -10.17 -25.11
C ILE A 84 22.54 -10.88 -23.77
N PHE A 85 23.64 -11.32 -23.15
CA PHE A 85 23.59 -11.98 -21.84
C PHE A 85 22.96 -11.09 -20.76
N ARG A 86 23.26 -9.79 -20.76
CA ARG A 86 22.61 -8.84 -19.83
C ARG A 86 21.11 -8.76 -20.09
N ALA A 87 20.69 -8.69 -21.35
CA ALA A 87 19.28 -8.67 -21.71
C ALA A 87 18.56 -9.97 -21.30
N GLU A 88 19.20 -11.13 -21.47
CA GLU A 88 18.67 -12.42 -21.01
C GLU A 88 18.50 -12.48 -19.49
N THR A 89 19.51 -11.99 -18.75
CA THR A 89 19.43 -11.88 -17.28
C THR A 89 18.29 -10.95 -16.87
N ASN A 90 18.10 -9.81 -17.56
CA ASN A 90 17.00 -8.90 -17.26
C ASN A 90 15.62 -9.56 -17.47
N VAL A 91 15.44 -10.33 -18.55
CA VAL A 91 14.22 -11.13 -18.76
C VAL A 91 14.00 -12.09 -17.59
N LYS A 92 15.02 -12.86 -17.21
CA LYS A 92 14.94 -13.82 -16.08
C LYS A 92 14.60 -13.13 -14.76
N ASN A 93 15.20 -11.96 -14.48
CA ASN A 93 14.95 -11.20 -13.27
C ASN A 93 13.50 -10.72 -13.19
N VAL A 94 12.94 -10.19 -14.28
CA VAL A 94 11.54 -9.75 -14.31
C VAL A 94 10.58 -10.95 -14.20
N GLN A 95 10.91 -12.10 -14.81
CA GLN A 95 10.12 -13.31 -14.62
C GLN A 95 10.09 -13.75 -13.15
N SER A 96 11.23 -13.73 -12.46
CA SER A 96 11.29 -14.02 -11.02
C SER A 96 10.48 -13.01 -10.20
N ARG A 97 10.48 -11.72 -10.57
CA ARG A 97 9.63 -10.70 -9.94
C ARG A 97 8.14 -11.02 -10.12
N ILE A 98 7.69 -11.37 -11.32
CA ILE A 98 6.29 -11.76 -11.57
C ILE A 98 5.92 -13.00 -10.75
N ARG A 99 6.77 -14.04 -10.73
CA ARG A 99 6.53 -15.23 -9.92
C ARG A 99 6.36 -14.90 -8.44
N SER A 100 7.18 -13.99 -7.91
CA SER A 100 7.08 -13.53 -6.52
C SER A 100 5.81 -12.71 -6.25
N LEU A 101 5.34 -11.92 -7.23
CA LEU A 101 4.13 -11.11 -7.08
C LEU A 101 2.86 -11.95 -7.16
N VAL A 102 2.80 -12.89 -8.10
CA VAL A 102 1.62 -13.77 -8.31
C VAL A 102 1.57 -14.89 -7.27
N ASN A 103 2.73 -15.38 -6.83
CA ASN A 103 2.88 -16.44 -5.83
C ASN A 103 2.05 -17.71 -6.11
N ASP A 104 1.87 -18.04 -7.39
CA ASP A 104 1.19 -19.26 -7.82
C ASP A 104 2.15 -20.47 -7.68
N PRO A 105 1.77 -21.52 -6.93
CA PRO A 105 2.57 -22.75 -6.81
C PRO A 105 2.95 -23.38 -8.15
N GLN A 106 2.10 -23.27 -9.18
CA GLN A 106 2.36 -23.79 -10.53
C GLN A 106 3.44 -22.99 -11.28
N LEU A 107 3.60 -21.72 -10.93
CA LEU A 107 4.63 -20.83 -11.49
C LEU A 107 5.90 -20.82 -10.63
N GLY A 108 6.06 -21.78 -9.72
CA GLY A 108 7.18 -21.86 -8.79
C GLY A 108 8.55 -21.76 -9.47
N MET A 109 9.56 -21.29 -8.73
CA MET A 109 10.91 -20.98 -9.25
C MET A 109 11.59 -22.19 -9.92
N LEU A 110 11.22 -23.41 -9.54
CA LEU A 110 11.74 -24.67 -10.07
C LEU A 110 10.99 -25.21 -11.29
N SER A 111 9.88 -24.57 -11.69
CA SER A 111 9.02 -25.04 -12.78
C SER A 111 9.74 -25.05 -14.14
N GLY A 112 10.82 -24.28 -14.30
CA GLY A 112 11.52 -24.11 -15.58
C GLY A 112 10.66 -23.45 -16.67
N LEU A 113 9.42 -23.05 -16.35
CA LEU A 113 8.47 -22.48 -17.29
C LEU A 113 8.86 -21.06 -17.65
N GLU A 114 8.97 -20.77 -18.94
CA GLU A 114 9.25 -19.44 -19.44
C GLU A 114 7.95 -18.63 -19.55
N LEU A 115 7.92 -17.44 -18.95
CA LEU A 115 6.78 -16.53 -19.09
C LEU A 115 6.92 -15.70 -20.37
N VAL A 116 5.89 -15.75 -21.22
CA VAL A 116 5.80 -15.01 -22.48
C VAL A 116 4.52 -14.17 -22.48
N PRO A 117 4.63 -12.83 -22.49
CA PRO A 117 3.47 -11.96 -22.68
C PRO A 117 2.80 -12.25 -24.04
N HIS A 118 1.49 -12.40 -24.05
CA HIS A 118 0.71 -12.66 -25.25
C HIS A 118 0.15 -11.38 -25.87
N GLU A 119 -0.19 -10.42 -25.02
CA GLU A 119 -0.79 -9.16 -25.42
C GLU A 119 0.24 -8.18 -25.98
N ARG A 120 -0.18 -7.37 -26.96
CA ARG A 120 0.63 -6.26 -27.50
C ARG A 120 0.15 -4.96 -26.87
N PRO A 121 1.04 -4.00 -26.60
CA PRO A 121 0.64 -2.70 -26.09
C PRO A 121 -0.38 -2.05 -27.03
N ALA A 122 -1.48 -1.55 -26.47
CA ALA A 122 -2.46 -0.78 -27.24
C ALA A 122 -1.81 0.53 -27.72
N ALA A 123 -2.00 0.86 -28.99
CA ALA A 123 -1.58 2.15 -29.57
C ALA A 123 -2.73 3.18 -29.58
N GLU A 124 -3.90 2.82 -29.04
CA GLU A 124 -5.06 3.69 -29.02
C GLU A 124 -4.90 4.79 -27.96
N CYS A 125 -5.03 6.03 -28.39
CA CYS A 125 -5.03 7.19 -27.52
C CYS A 125 -6.40 7.30 -26.85
N VAL A 126 -6.44 7.20 -25.53
CA VAL A 126 -7.62 7.57 -24.75
C VAL A 126 -7.49 9.06 -24.43
N GLU A 127 -8.47 9.87 -24.86
CA GLU A 127 -8.51 11.28 -24.46
C GLU A 127 -8.85 11.38 -22.97
N ILE A 128 -7.86 11.78 -22.17
CA ILE A 128 -8.03 11.98 -20.73
C ILE A 128 -8.27 13.47 -20.46
N CYS A 129 -9.47 13.78 -19.96
CA CYS A 129 -9.81 15.11 -19.49
C CYS A 129 -9.23 15.34 -18.07
N MET A 130 -8.40 16.38 -17.93
CA MET A 130 -7.79 16.76 -16.65
C MET A 130 -8.84 17.03 -15.57
N ARG A 131 -9.89 17.78 -15.92
CA ARG A 131 -10.95 18.17 -14.98
C ARG A 131 -11.69 16.95 -14.45
N ASP A 132 -12.08 16.04 -15.34
CA ASP A 132 -12.83 14.85 -14.96
C ASP A 132 -11.98 13.88 -14.14
N SER A 133 -10.68 13.81 -14.44
CA SER A 133 -9.71 13.02 -13.67
C SER A 133 -9.56 13.55 -12.25
N LEU A 134 -9.48 14.88 -12.08
CA LEU A 134 -9.41 15.51 -10.76
C LEU A 134 -10.69 15.30 -9.95
N THR A 135 -11.87 15.48 -10.56
CA THR A 135 -13.14 15.25 -9.86
C THR A 135 -13.28 13.78 -9.44
N THR A 136 -12.89 12.86 -10.32
CA THR A 136 -12.92 11.43 -10.03
C THR A 136 -11.95 11.07 -8.91
N ALA A 137 -10.73 11.63 -8.94
CA ALA A 137 -9.73 11.39 -7.89
C ALA A 137 -10.22 11.87 -6.53
N LEU A 138 -10.77 13.09 -6.42
CA LEU A 138 -11.29 13.61 -5.15
C LEU A 138 -12.46 12.80 -4.60
N MET A 139 -13.23 12.13 -5.47
CA MET A 139 -14.39 11.32 -5.07
C MET A 139 -14.06 9.85 -4.77
N LYS A 140 -12.95 9.32 -5.29
CA LYS A 140 -12.67 7.87 -5.29
C LYS A 140 -11.32 7.50 -4.70
N ARG A 141 -10.44 8.47 -4.41
CA ARG A 141 -9.14 8.19 -3.78
C ARG A 141 -9.36 7.75 -2.32
N PRO A 142 -8.89 6.56 -1.92
CA PRO A 142 -9.02 6.10 -0.54
C PRO A 142 -8.27 7.01 0.43
N GLU A 143 -7.22 7.72 0.00
CA GLU A 143 -6.49 8.66 0.86
C GLU A 143 -7.35 9.84 1.35
N ILE A 144 -8.37 10.24 0.58
CA ILE A 144 -9.32 11.29 0.97
C ILE A 144 -10.23 10.81 2.09
N GLU A 145 -10.82 9.62 1.93
CA GLU A 145 -11.70 9.02 2.94
C GLU A 145 -10.93 8.75 4.24
N GLN A 146 -9.71 8.19 4.15
CA GLN A 146 -8.83 7.98 5.33
C GLN A 146 -8.52 9.28 6.08
N ALA A 147 -8.36 10.39 5.37
CA ALA A 147 -8.09 11.68 5.99
C ALA A 147 -9.35 12.27 6.64
N ILE A 148 -10.54 12.06 6.06
CA ILE A 148 -11.82 12.42 6.66
C ILE A 148 -12.06 11.61 7.94
N ASP A 149 -11.79 10.31 7.91
CA ASP A 149 -11.91 9.41 9.07
C ASP A 149 -11.03 9.85 10.24
N LYS A 150 -9.78 10.25 9.96
CA LYS A 150 -8.88 10.81 10.98
C LYS A 150 -9.45 12.09 11.61
N ILE A 151 -10.06 12.96 10.82
CA ILE A 151 -10.73 14.17 11.34
C ILE A 151 -11.94 13.79 12.20
N CYS A 152 -12.75 12.82 11.75
CA CYS A 152 -13.88 12.30 12.51
C CYS A 152 -13.45 11.71 13.86
N ALA A 153 -12.41 10.87 13.87
CA ALA A 153 -11.83 10.30 15.08
C ALA A 153 -11.28 11.39 16.03
N ALA A 154 -10.56 12.38 15.50
CA ALA A 154 -10.06 13.51 16.28
C ALA A 154 -11.20 14.33 16.90
N LYS A 155 -12.29 14.55 16.15
CA LYS A 155 -13.50 15.25 16.62
C LYS A 155 -14.20 14.48 17.73
N VAL A 156 -14.34 13.16 17.61
CA VAL A 156 -14.89 12.30 18.67
C VAL A 156 -14.00 12.38 19.92
N GLY A 157 -12.68 12.28 19.76
CA GLY A 157 -11.72 12.44 20.85
C GLY A 157 -11.82 13.79 21.56
N LEU A 158 -12.02 14.87 20.81
CA LEU A 158 -12.30 16.20 21.35
C LEU A 158 -13.61 16.22 22.16
N GLY A 159 -14.68 15.61 21.64
CA GLY A 159 -15.96 15.47 22.34
C GLY A 159 -15.85 14.72 23.67
N VAL A 160 -15.14 13.60 23.69
CA VAL A 160 -14.84 12.85 24.93
C VAL A 160 -14.04 13.70 25.91
N SER A 161 -13.00 14.41 25.44
CA SER A 161 -12.21 15.28 26.31
C SER A 161 -13.01 16.44 26.89
N ARG A 162 -14.03 16.93 26.16
CA ARG A 162 -14.99 17.93 26.65
C ARG A 162 -15.92 17.33 27.70
N ASN A 163 -16.40 16.11 27.51
CA ASN A 163 -17.24 15.41 28.47
C ASN A 163 -16.50 15.16 29.80
N ASN A 164 -15.21 14.85 29.73
CA ASN A 164 -14.36 14.66 30.92
C ASN A 164 -14.10 15.95 31.74
N LEU A 165 -14.60 17.11 31.29
CA LEU A 165 -14.63 18.34 32.09
C LEU A 165 -15.86 18.42 33.00
N LEU A 166 -16.87 17.59 32.74
CA LEU A 166 -18.11 17.53 33.51
C LEU A 166 -17.97 16.56 34.70
N PRO A 167 -18.79 16.71 35.76
CA PRO A 167 -18.86 15.76 36.86
C PRO A 167 -19.35 14.39 36.38
N ALA A 168 -18.82 13.31 36.97
CA ALA A 168 -19.28 11.94 36.72
C ALA A 168 -20.11 11.44 37.91
N LEU A 169 -21.21 10.76 37.62
CA LEU A 169 -22.07 10.13 38.62
C LEU A 169 -22.19 8.65 38.29
N ASP A 170 -21.64 7.81 39.15
CA ASP A 170 -21.64 6.37 39.00
C ASP A 170 -22.56 5.71 40.03
N LEU A 171 -23.39 4.78 39.57
CA LEU A 171 -24.20 3.90 40.43
C LEU A 171 -23.48 2.56 40.56
N VAL A 172 -23.12 2.21 41.79
CA VAL A 172 -22.47 0.94 42.10
C VAL A 172 -23.45 0.04 42.83
N LEU A 173 -23.67 -1.15 42.27
CA LEU A 173 -24.50 -2.21 42.83
C LEU A 173 -23.58 -3.39 43.08
N GLU A 174 -23.37 -3.74 44.35
CA GLU A 174 -22.55 -4.88 44.74
C GLU A 174 -23.40 -5.86 45.54
N THR A 175 -23.30 -7.14 45.20
CA THR A 175 -23.91 -8.23 45.97
C THR A 175 -22.80 -9.18 46.37
N TYR A 176 -22.70 -9.46 47.67
CA TYR A 176 -21.70 -10.35 48.22
C TYR A 176 -22.38 -11.39 49.10
N VAL A 177 -21.87 -12.61 49.05
CA VAL A 177 -22.40 -13.73 49.83
C VAL A 177 -21.25 -14.45 50.50
N SER A 178 -21.15 -14.30 51.83
CA SER A 178 -20.11 -14.93 52.64
C SER A 178 -20.63 -16.23 53.26
N GLY A 179 -19.92 -17.33 53.06
CA GLY A 179 -20.25 -18.65 53.63
C GLY A 179 -19.03 -19.40 54.16
N LEU A 180 -17.98 -18.68 54.59
CA LEU A 180 -16.72 -19.28 55.04
C LEU A 180 -16.78 -19.62 56.55
N GLU A 181 -17.25 -20.82 56.86
CA GLU A 181 -17.08 -21.43 58.19
C GLU A 181 -15.78 -22.26 58.23
N GLY A 182 -14.98 -22.09 59.28
CA GLY A 182 -13.60 -22.61 59.43
C GLY A 182 -13.44 -24.12 59.62
N ARG A 183 -14.29 -24.95 59.01
CA ARG A 183 -14.13 -26.42 58.98
C ARG A 183 -14.31 -26.91 57.55
N SER A 184 -13.44 -27.82 57.15
CA SER A 184 -13.20 -28.32 55.78
C SER A 184 -14.37 -29.10 55.14
N ASP A 185 -15.60 -28.58 55.23
CA ASP A 185 -16.80 -29.17 54.65
C ASP A 185 -17.32 -28.29 53.50
N ILE A 186 -16.83 -28.60 52.29
CA ILE A 186 -17.09 -27.83 51.07
C ILE A 186 -18.57 -27.93 50.65
N GLY A 187 -19.24 -29.05 50.93
CA GLY A 187 -20.63 -29.27 50.56
C GLY A 187 -21.61 -28.44 51.39
N GLN A 188 -21.35 -28.33 52.69
CA GLN A 188 -22.18 -27.53 53.60
C GLN A 188 -21.95 -26.02 53.44
N ALA A 189 -20.71 -25.61 53.12
CA ALA A 189 -20.39 -24.21 52.81
C ALA A 189 -21.11 -23.67 51.56
N MET A 190 -21.24 -24.48 50.49
CA MET A 190 -22.02 -24.11 49.28
C MET A 190 -23.51 -23.96 49.58
N ALA A 191 -24.09 -24.85 50.40
CA ALA A 191 -25.50 -24.78 50.76
C ALA A 191 -25.80 -23.59 51.70
N ASN A 192 -24.90 -23.32 52.65
CA ASN A 192 -25.06 -22.24 53.62
C ASN A 192 -24.89 -20.86 53.01
N GLN A 193 -24.12 -20.71 51.93
CA GLN A 193 -24.00 -19.44 51.19
C GLN A 193 -25.37 -18.92 50.73
N PHE A 194 -26.28 -19.80 50.31
CA PHE A 194 -27.62 -19.40 49.83
C PHE A 194 -28.75 -19.55 50.86
N GLY A 195 -28.46 -20.08 52.06
CA GLY A 195 -29.47 -20.41 53.09
C GLY A 195 -29.32 -19.69 54.43
N GLN A 196 -28.11 -19.64 55.01
CA GLN A 196 -27.80 -19.03 56.33
C GLN A 196 -26.84 -17.84 56.24
N GLY A 197 -26.07 -17.70 55.16
CA GLY A 197 -25.22 -16.55 54.91
C GLY A 197 -26.09 -15.33 54.65
N GLU A 198 -25.88 -14.26 55.42
CA GLU A 198 -26.56 -12.97 55.25
C GLU A 198 -26.11 -12.38 53.89
N PRO A 199 -26.97 -12.40 52.84
CA PRO A 199 -26.58 -11.83 51.56
C PRO A 199 -26.51 -10.31 51.75
N SER A 200 -25.34 -9.72 51.54
CA SER A 200 -25.20 -8.27 51.61
C SER A 200 -25.42 -7.68 50.23
N TYR A 201 -26.28 -6.66 50.18
CA TYR A 201 -26.53 -5.86 48.99
C TYR A 201 -26.12 -4.42 49.30
N THR A 202 -25.11 -3.93 48.59
CA THR A 202 -24.64 -2.55 48.72
C THR A 202 -25.04 -1.77 47.49
N VAL A 203 -25.80 -0.70 47.69
CA VAL A 203 -26.11 0.29 46.66
C VAL A 203 -25.39 1.58 47.02
N GLY A 204 -24.48 2.02 46.16
CA GLY A 204 -23.71 3.25 46.34
C GLY A 204 -23.89 4.19 45.15
N LEU A 205 -23.96 5.49 45.42
CA LEU A 205 -23.82 6.54 44.40
C LEU A 205 -22.50 7.25 44.65
N THR A 206 -21.65 7.30 43.63
CA THR A 206 -20.35 8.00 43.68
C THR A 206 -20.41 9.20 42.74
N LEU A 207 -20.26 10.41 43.29
CA LEU A 207 -20.19 11.65 42.51
C LEU A 207 -18.75 12.17 42.52
N ASP A 208 -18.11 12.16 41.36
CA ASP A 208 -16.77 12.70 41.16
C ASP A 208 -16.85 14.13 40.59
N LEU A 209 -16.57 15.11 41.45
CA LEU A 209 -16.52 16.54 41.10
C LEU A 209 -15.07 17.02 41.03
N PRO A 210 -14.46 17.14 39.84
CA PRO A 210 -13.05 17.49 39.74
C PRO A 210 -12.84 19.00 39.95
N LEU A 211 -12.35 19.40 41.13
CA LEU A 211 -12.04 20.78 41.44
C LEU A 211 -10.79 21.27 40.66
N ASN A 212 -10.93 22.36 39.92
CA ASN A 212 -9.88 23.04 39.12
C ASN A 212 -9.26 22.24 37.95
N ASN A 213 -9.61 20.96 37.76
CA ASN A 213 -9.26 19.99 36.70
C ASN A 213 -8.25 20.43 35.61
N ARG A 214 -7.02 20.81 36.00
CA ARG A 214 -6.00 21.35 35.08
C ARG A 214 -5.58 20.34 34.02
N ALA A 215 -5.47 19.07 34.42
CA ALA A 215 -5.10 17.98 33.51
C ALA A 215 -6.16 17.75 32.42
N ALA A 216 -7.46 17.75 32.74
CA ALA A 216 -8.49 17.63 31.71
C ALA A 216 -8.56 18.87 30.80
N LYS A 217 -8.39 20.09 31.34
CA LYS A 217 -8.30 21.32 30.53
C LYS A 217 -7.12 21.28 29.55
N ALA A 218 -5.95 20.79 29.98
CA ALA A 218 -4.79 20.62 29.12
C ALA A 218 -5.07 19.58 28.02
N ARG A 219 -5.66 18.44 28.37
CA ARG A 219 -6.06 17.40 27.40
C ARG A 219 -7.06 17.92 26.37
N TYR A 220 -8.06 18.68 26.78
CA TYR A 220 -9.02 19.31 25.85
C TYR A 220 -8.31 20.25 24.86
N ARG A 221 -7.42 21.12 25.33
CA ARG A 221 -6.61 21.99 24.46
C ARG A 221 -5.73 21.20 23.50
N GLN A 222 -5.11 20.12 23.98
CA GLN A 222 -4.31 19.23 23.13
C GLN A 222 -5.16 18.60 22.03
N ARG A 223 -6.35 18.09 22.35
CA ARG A 223 -7.29 17.52 21.35
C ARG A 223 -7.77 18.56 20.35
N GLN A 224 -7.92 19.82 20.76
CA GLN A 224 -8.28 20.90 19.84
C GLN A 224 -7.15 21.16 18.81
N LEU A 225 -5.89 21.20 19.26
CA LEU A 225 -4.74 21.32 18.37
C LEU A 225 -4.57 20.09 17.47
N GLU A 226 -4.84 18.89 17.99
CA GLU A 226 -4.85 17.65 17.22
C GLU A 226 -5.88 17.71 16.09
N LEU A 227 -7.10 18.16 16.35
CA LEU A 227 -8.12 18.34 15.31
C LEU A 227 -7.68 19.36 14.24
N GLN A 228 -7.10 20.50 14.66
CA GLN A 228 -6.57 21.49 13.70
C GLN A 228 -5.47 20.88 12.83
N LYS A 229 -4.56 20.11 13.43
CA LYS A 229 -3.52 19.38 12.69
C LYS A 229 -4.13 18.43 11.65
N MET A 230 -5.13 17.63 12.01
CA MET A 230 -5.78 16.70 11.06
C MET A 230 -6.46 17.44 9.89
N ILE A 231 -7.05 18.61 10.14
CA ILE A 231 -7.64 19.45 9.07
C ILE A 231 -6.55 19.96 8.12
N HIS A 232 -5.40 20.39 8.64
CA HIS A 232 -4.27 20.81 7.80
C HIS A 232 -3.68 19.64 7.01
N GLU A 233 -3.53 18.47 7.63
CA GLU A 233 -3.07 17.24 6.93
C GLU A 233 -4.02 16.84 5.80
N PHE A 234 -5.34 16.96 6.00
CA PHE A 234 -6.32 16.77 4.93
C PHE A 234 -6.10 17.74 3.76
N ALA A 235 -5.94 19.04 4.03
CA ALA A 235 -5.68 20.03 2.98
C ALA A 235 -4.40 19.70 2.18
N THR A 236 -3.32 19.34 2.87
CA THR A 236 -2.07 18.93 2.19
C THR A 236 -2.23 17.65 1.36
N THR A 237 -3.08 16.72 1.82
CA THR A 237 -3.39 15.48 1.09
C THR A 237 -4.13 15.78 -0.21
N VAL A 238 -5.11 16.68 -0.17
CA VAL A 238 -5.85 17.15 -1.35
C VAL A 238 -4.91 17.83 -2.36
N GLU A 239 -4.02 18.71 -1.90
CA GLU A 239 -3.03 19.37 -2.76
C GLU A 239 -2.07 18.37 -3.42
N THR A 240 -1.62 17.36 -2.66
CA THR A 240 -0.75 16.31 -3.18
C THR A 240 -1.46 15.48 -4.26
N ILE A 241 -2.71 15.06 -4.01
CA ILE A 241 -3.50 14.31 -4.99
C ILE A 241 -3.72 15.14 -6.26
N TRP A 242 -3.99 16.44 -6.12
CA TRP A 242 -4.11 17.32 -7.29
C TRP A 242 -2.83 17.29 -8.13
N ALA A 243 -1.68 17.55 -7.52
CA ALA A 243 -0.40 17.55 -8.22
C ALA A 243 -0.10 16.19 -8.86
N GLU A 244 -0.34 15.08 -8.16
CA GLU A 244 -0.17 13.73 -8.70
C GLU A 244 -1.03 13.47 -9.94
N VAL A 245 -2.32 13.81 -9.89
CA VAL A 245 -3.23 13.64 -11.03
C VAL A 245 -2.78 14.51 -12.20
N GLU A 246 -2.36 15.74 -11.91
CA GLU A 246 -1.92 16.67 -12.95
C GLU A 246 -0.67 16.19 -13.68
N VAL A 247 0.32 15.69 -12.93
CA VAL A 247 1.51 15.05 -13.48
C VAL A 247 1.14 13.79 -14.27
N SER A 248 0.30 12.92 -13.71
CA SER A 248 -0.08 11.65 -14.34
C SER A 248 -0.80 11.87 -15.69
N VAL A 249 -1.73 12.82 -15.76
CA VAL A 249 -2.44 13.14 -17.01
C VAL A 249 -1.48 13.69 -18.07
N ARG A 250 -0.57 14.59 -17.68
CA ARG A 250 0.44 15.13 -18.60
C ARG A 250 1.42 14.08 -19.09
N GLU A 251 1.83 13.17 -18.21
CA GLU A 251 2.75 12.09 -18.55
C GLU A 251 2.13 11.14 -19.58
N VAL A 252 0.85 10.79 -19.40
CA VAL A 252 0.12 9.96 -20.37
C VAL A 252 -0.01 10.68 -21.72
N GLN A 253 -0.39 11.96 -21.72
CA GLN A 253 -0.47 12.75 -22.96
C GLN A 253 0.89 12.87 -23.67
N THR A 254 1.97 13.00 -22.92
CA THR A 254 3.34 13.09 -23.46
C THR A 254 3.77 11.74 -24.03
N SER A 255 3.55 10.65 -23.29
CA SER A 255 3.84 9.29 -23.74
C SER A 255 3.13 8.96 -25.05
N TYR A 256 1.87 9.37 -25.21
CA TYR A 256 1.15 9.18 -26.48
C TYR A 256 1.77 9.95 -27.65
N ARG A 257 2.23 11.19 -27.42
CA ARG A 257 2.90 12.00 -28.46
C ARG A 257 4.26 11.44 -28.87
N GLU A 258 4.97 10.79 -27.95
CA GLU A 258 6.25 10.13 -28.27
C GLU A 258 6.06 8.83 -29.07
N MET A 259 4.89 8.20 -28.96
CA MET A 259 4.55 6.98 -29.69
C MET A 259 4.02 7.25 -31.12
N SER A 260 3.45 8.44 -31.38
CA SER A 260 2.94 8.87 -32.69
C SER A 260 4.04 9.41 -33.60
#